data_AF-A0A5C4U1B8-F1
#
_entry.id   AF-A0A5C4U1B8-F1
#
_cell.length_a   1.000
_cell.length_b   1.000
_cell.length_c   1.000
_cell.angle_alpha   90.00
_cell.angle_beta   90.00
_cell.angle_gamma   90.00
#
_symmetry.space_group_name_H-M   'P 1'
#
loop_
_entity.id
_entity.type
_entity.pdbx_description
1 polymer ?
#
loop_
_entity_poly.entity_id
_entity_poly.type
_entity_poly.pdbx_seq_one_letter_code
_entity_poly.pdbx_strand_id
1 'polypeptide(L)'
;MTLPSSDRSSTPVSTRVATRLVPQRDTGGLEDTPAGATDRDALIAHLGREALHASKNRDFSSAYYLDDTGTRCPRLYRVDSAALAKCQYVTLTNKQYAAVLVIDIDQPGEHGGHPANLAASVREKFASLIARNIGPS
;
A
#
# COMPACT_ATOMS: atom_id res chain seq x y z
N MET A 1 54.94 -24.05 -49.89
CA MET A 1 53.64 -23.36 -49.94
C MET A 1 52.58 -24.34 -49.47
N THR A 2 52.07 -24.15 -48.26
CA THR A 2 50.84 -24.82 -47.80
C THR A 2 50.31 -24.03 -46.60
N LEU A 3 49.13 -23.42 -46.75
CA LEU A 3 48.35 -22.81 -45.67
C LEU A 3 47.38 -23.88 -45.14
N PRO A 4 47.14 -23.96 -43.82
CA PRO A 4 45.89 -24.48 -43.31
C PRO A 4 44.93 -23.34 -42.98
N SER A 5 43.74 -23.46 -43.55
CA SER A 5 42.57 -22.60 -43.39
C SER A 5 41.73 -22.96 -42.17
N SER A 6 40.86 -22.01 -41.83
CA SER A 6 39.53 -22.17 -41.22
C SER A 6 39.42 -21.99 -39.70
N ASP A 7 39.12 -20.75 -39.35
CA ASP A 7 37.92 -20.34 -38.61
C ASP A 7 37.20 -21.41 -37.79
N ARG A 8 37.21 -21.21 -36.46
CA ARG A 8 36.05 -21.48 -35.61
C ARG A 8 35.83 -20.30 -34.70
N SER A 9 35.03 -19.35 -35.18
CA SER A 9 34.34 -18.38 -34.33
C SER A 9 33.39 -19.14 -33.41
N SER A 10 33.76 -19.25 -32.14
CA SER A 10 32.90 -19.78 -31.09
C SER A 10 31.90 -18.69 -30.68
N THR A 11 30.73 -18.67 -31.32
CA THR A 11 29.59 -17.91 -30.81
C THR A 11 29.14 -18.52 -29.48
N PRO A 12 29.12 -17.76 -28.37
CA PRO A 12 28.53 -18.25 -27.13
C PRO A 12 27.02 -18.40 -27.34
N VAL A 13 26.52 -19.63 -27.24
CA VAL A 13 25.09 -19.89 -27.15
C VAL A 13 24.61 -19.27 -25.83
N SER A 14 23.94 -18.13 -25.93
CA SER A 14 23.23 -17.51 -24.82
C SER A 14 22.05 -18.42 -24.49
N THR A 15 22.25 -19.34 -23.54
CA THR A 15 21.17 -20.10 -22.93
C THR A 15 20.32 -19.11 -22.15
N ARG A 16 19.30 -18.54 -22.79
CA ARG A 16 18.24 -17.82 -22.09
C ARG A 16 17.55 -18.82 -21.18
N VAL A 17 17.90 -18.79 -19.90
CA VAL A 17 17.10 -19.41 -18.85
C VAL A 17 15.72 -18.78 -18.98
N ALA A 18 14.74 -19.57 -19.42
CA ALA A 18 13.35 -19.12 -19.45
C ALA A 18 12.98 -18.78 -18.01
N THR A 19 12.97 -17.48 -17.70
CA THR A 19 12.50 -16.97 -16.43
C THR A 19 11.06 -17.43 -16.33
N ARG A 20 10.79 -18.38 -15.44
CA ARG A 20 9.44 -18.85 -15.15
C ARG A 20 8.65 -17.61 -14.75
N LEU A 21 7.80 -17.11 -15.65
CA LEU A 21 6.86 -16.03 -15.35
C LEU A 21 5.99 -16.55 -14.22
N VAL A 22 6.32 -16.15 -13.00
CA VAL A 22 5.43 -16.31 -11.86
C VAL A 22 4.10 -15.69 -12.31
N PRO A 23 2.96 -16.39 -12.22
CA PRO A 23 1.69 -15.80 -12.60
C PRO A 23 1.53 -14.51 -11.81
N GLN A 24 1.60 -13.37 -12.51
CA GLN A 24 1.43 -12.08 -11.88
C GLN A 24 -0.01 -12.05 -11.36
N ARG A 25 -0.14 -12.06 -10.03
CA ARG A 25 -1.45 -11.98 -9.40
C ARG A 25 -2.03 -10.61 -9.75
N ASP A 26 -3.30 -10.59 -10.15
CA ASP A 26 -3.99 -9.34 -10.50
C ASP A 26 -3.95 -8.35 -9.32
N THR A 27 -3.35 -7.19 -9.54
CA THR A 27 -3.20 -6.09 -8.56
C THR A 27 -4.19 -4.96 -8.79
N GLY A 28 -5.07 -5.05 -9.79
CA GLY A 28 -5.95 -3.94 -10.17
C GLY A 28 -5.20 -2.73 -10.75
N GLY A 29 -4.01 -2.95 -11.31
CA GLY A 29 -3.16 -1.89 -11.86
C GLY A 29 -2.33 -1.13 -10.82
N LEU A 30 -2.38 -1.53 -9.54
CA LEU A 30 -1.52 -0.99 -8.50
C LEU A 30 -0.12 -1.61 -8.59
N GLU A 31 0.90 -0.80 -8.34
CA GLU A 31 2.26 -1.27 -8.14
C GLU A 31 2.36 -2.00 -6.79
N ASP A 32 2.94 -3.20 -6.80
CA ASP A 32 3.22 -3.99 -5.59
C ASP A 32 4.65 -3.71 -5.13
N THR A 33 4.85 -2.47 -4.69
CA THR A 33 6.15 -1.98 -4.21
C THR A 33 6.06 -1.67 -2.72
N PRO A 34 7.12 -1.98 -1.94
CA PRO A 34 7.18 -1.58 -0.54
C PRO A 34 7.17 -0.05 -0.42
N ALA A 35 6.63 0.45 0.68
CA ALA A 35 6.65 1.88 0.98
C ALA A 35 8.08 2.41 1.04
N GLY A 36 8.37 3.46 0.28
CA GLY A 36 9.61 4.21 0.31
C GLY A 36 9.77 5.04 1.59
N ALA A 37 11.00 5.54 1.80
CA ALA A 37 11.33 6.32 2.99
C ALA A 37 10.49 7.60 3.15
N THR A 38 10.00 8.17 2.04
CA THR A 38 9.25 9.43 2.01
C THR A 38 7.74 9.25 1.86
N ASP A 39 7.24 8.04 1.61
CA ASP A 39 5.83 7.82 1.29
C ASP A 39 4.91 8.20 2.46
N ARG A 40 5.40 7.98 3.70
CA ARG A 40 4.69 8.34 4.92
C ARG A 40 4.53 9.86 5.04
N ASP A 41 5.60 10.61 4.78
CA ASP A 41 5.58 12.07 4.85
C ASP A 41 4.70 12.66 3.74
N ALA A 42 4.79 12.10 2.53
CA ALA A 42 3.94 12.47 1.40
C ALA A 42 2.45 12.20 1.70
N LEU A 43 2.13 11.05 2.30
CA LEU A 43 0.78 10.71 2.71
C LEU A 43 0.27 11.68 3.79
N ILE A 44 1.06 11.97 4.83
CA ILE A 44 0.67 12.91 5.88
C ILE A 44 0.43 14.31 5.31
N ALA A 45 1.32 14.79 4.43
CA ALA A 45 1.18 16.07 3.77
C ALA A 45 -0.09 16.16 2.90
N HIS A 46 -0.36 15.11 2.11
CA HIS A 46 -1.55 15.01 1.28
C HIS A 46 -2.85 14.96 2.12
N LEU A 47 -2.85 14.23 3.24
CA LEU A 47 -4.01 14.20 4.14
C LEU A 47 -4.30 15.58 4.74
N GLY A 48 -3.27 16.39 5.01
CA GLY A 48 -3.41 17.74 5.56
C GLY A 48 -4.06 17.77 6.94
N ARG A 49 -3.83 16.73 7.76
CA ARG A 49 -4.42 16.57 9.10
C ARG A 49 -3.34 16.52 10.17
N GLU A 50 -3.52 17.27 11.26
CA GLU A 50 -2.62 17.19 12.42
C GLU A 50 -2.88 15.97 13.31
N ALA A 51 -4.07 15.36 13.20
CA ALA A 51 -4.45 14.19 13.98
C ALA A 51 -5.32 13.23 13.17
N LEU A 52 -5.19 11.94 13.48
CA LEU A 52 -5.87 10.84 12.82
C LEU A 52 -6.76 10.08 13.80
N HIS A 53 -7.93 9.68 13.34
CA HIS A 53 -8.81 8.76 14.08
C HIS A 53 -8.25 7.35 13.93
N ALA A 54 -7.86 6.72 15.04
CA ALA A 54 -7.13 5.46 14.99
C ALA A 54 -7.56 4.47 16.07
N SER A 55 -7.31 3.19 15.81
CA SER A 55 -7.52 2.07 16.72
C SER A 55 -6.21 1.34 16.98
N LYS A 56 -6.05 0.83 18.20
CA LYS A 56 -4.89 0.02 18.60
C LYS A 56 -4.94 -1.40 18.04
N ASN A 57 -6.14 -1.88 17.71
CA ASN A 57 -6.39 -3.23 17.23
C ASN A 57 -7.73 -3.27 16.45
N ARG A 58 -8.16 -4.47 16.07
CA ARG A 58 -9.41 -4.69 15.31
C ARG A 58 -10.69 -4.43 16.10
N ASP A 59 -10.63 -4.16 17.41
CA ASP A 59 -11.79 -3.66 18.15
C ASP A 59 -11.93 -2.14 17.92
N PHE A 60 -12.68 -1.80 16.87
CA PHE A 60 -12.96 -0.41 16.52
C PHE A 60 -13.81 0.32 17.56
N SER A 61 -14.38 -0.35 18.56
CA SER A 61 -15.06 0.32 19.67
C SER A 61 -14.08 1.16 20.48
N SER A 62 -12.85 0.66 20.66
CA SER A 62 -11.76 1.34 21.36
C SER A 62 -11.25 2.61 20.66
N ALA A 63 -11.56 2.75 19.36
CA ALA A 63 -11.30 3.95 18.57
C ALA A 63 -12.25 5.10 18.95
N TYR A 64 -13.16 4.91 19.89
CA TYR A 64 -14.07 5.93 20.40
C TYR A 64 -13.96 6.06 21.91
N TYR A 65 -14.45 7.17 22.43
CA TYR A 65 -14.67 7.39 23.86
C TYR A 65 -16.00 8.12 24.05
N LEU A 66 -16.56 8.04 25.26
CA LEU A 66 -17.69 8.87 25.65
C LEU A 66 -17.14 10.15 26.27
N ASP A 67 -17.64 11.30 25.83
CA ASP A 67 -17.39 12.55 26.53
C ASP A 67 -18.23 12.64 27.81
N ASP A 68 -18.11 13.76 28.51
CA ASP A 68 -18.85 14.06 29.74
C ASP A 68 -20.37 14.11 29.54
N THR A 69 -20.85 14.33 28.32
CA THR A 69 -22.27 14.29 27.95
C THR A 69 -22.77 12.89 27.57
N GLY A 70 -21.87 11.89 27.51
CA GLY A 70 -22.19 10.57 27.02
C GLY A 70 -22.23 10.48 25.49
N THR A 71 -21.74 11.49 24.77
CA THR A 71 -21.65 11.48 23.31
C THR A 71 -20.43 10.68 22.86
N ARG A 72 -20.62 9.84 21.85
CA ARG A 72 -19.55 9.00 21.30
C ARG A 72 -18.64 9.80 20.37
N CYS A 73 -17.42 10.06 20.83
CA CYS A 73 -16.42 10.86 20.15
C CYS A 73 -15.28 9.99 19.58
N PRO A 74 -14.76 10.30 18.38
CA PRO A 74 -13.62 9.59 17.81
C PRO A 74 -12.34 9.90 18.58
N ARG A 75 -11.53 8.87 18.82
CA ARG A 75 -10.22 9.02 19.47
C ARG A 75 -9.19 9.48 18.44
N LEU A 76 -8.78 10.74 18.54
CA LEU A 76 -7.79 11.34 17.66
C LEU A 76 -6.39 11.27 18.27
N TYR A 77 -5.40 10.94 17.44
CA TYR A 77 -3.99 10.90 17.81
C TYR A 77 -3.20 11.82 16.89
N ARG A 78 -2.32 12.67 17.46
CA ARG A 78 -1.47 13.52 16.63
C ARG A 78 -0.51 12.68 15.79
N VAL A 79 -0.23 13.14 14.57
CA VAL A 79 0.61 12.44 13.59
C VAL A 79 2.04 12.19 14.09
N ASP A 80 2.55 13.07 14.95
CA ASP A 80 3.89 13.01 15.56
C ASP A 80 3.91 12.29 16.92
N SER A 81 2.76 11.77 17.38
CA SER A 81 2.66 11.19 18.71
C SER A 81 3.13 9.74 18.77
N ALA A 82 3.88 9.39 19.82
CA ALA A 82 4.22 8.01 20.14
C ALA A 82 3.00 7.12 20.42
N ALA A 83 1.83 7.70 20.66
CA ALA A 83 0.58 6.98 20.82
C ALA A 83 0.02 6.49 19.48
N LEU A 84 0.13 7.30 18.41
CA LEU A 84 -0.26 6.88 17.05
C LEU A 84 0.59 5.71 16.56
N ALA A 85 1.89 5.69 16.89
CA ALA A 85 2.78 4.58 16.54
C ALA A 85 2.36 3.21 17.14
N LYS A 86 1.45 3.21 18.11
CA LYS A 86 0.89 2.00 18.72
C LYS A 86 -0.47 1.61 18.12
N CYS A 87 -0.96 2.38 17.15
CA CYS A 87 -2.18 2.07 16.43
C CYS A 87 -1.90 1.16 15.25
N GLN A 88 -2.82 0.22 15.02
CA GLN A 88 -2.79 -0.71 13.89
C GLN A 88 -3.74 -0.29 12.79
N TYR A 89 -4.73 0.55 13.09
CA TYR A 89 -5.74 0.94 12.12
C TYR A 89 -5.96 2.45 12.17
N VAL A 90 -5.98 3.10 11.02
CA VAL A 90 -6.41 4.50 10.86
C VAL A 90 -7.68 4.54 10.02
N THR A 91 -8.66 5.30 10.50
CA THR A 91 -9.93 5.54 9.82
C THR A 91 -9.86 6.92 9.15
N LEU A 92 -9.83 6.92 7.82
CA LEU A 92 -9.91 8.13 7.01
C LEU A 92 -11.33 8.30 6.51
N THR A 93 -12.09 9.11 7.23
CA THR A 93 -13.43 9.51 6.83
C THR A 93 -13.34 10.75 5.94
N ASN A 94 -13.96 10.70 4.76
CA ASN A 94 -14.15 11.89 3.92
C ASN A 94 -15.03 12.91 4.67
N LYS A 95 -14.84 14.22 4.44
CA LYS A 95 -15.64 15.30 5.07
C LYS A 95 -17.15 15.17 4.84
N GLN A 96 -17.57 14.54 3.73
CA GLN A 96 -18.97 14.25 3.44
C GLN A 96 -19.45 12.90 4.01
N TYR A 97 -18.59 12.17 4.71
CA TYR A 97 -18.82 10.80 5.21
C TYR A 97 -19.22 9.78 4.13
N ALA A 98 -19.07 10.12 2.85
CA ALA A 98 -19.44 9.28 1.72
C ALA A 98 -18.53 8.03 1.56
N ALA A 99 -17.33 8.06 2.14
CA ALA A 99 -16.38 6.96 2.12
C ALA A 99 -15.54 6.92 3.40
N VAL A 100 -15.25 5.69 3.83
CA VAL A 100 -14.33 5.38 4.93
C VAL A 100 -13.24 4.47 4.36
N LEU A 101 -11.99 4.91 4.44
CA LEU A 101 -10.83 4.07 4.18
C LEU A 101 -10.20 3.67 5.52
N VAL A 102 -10.15 2.38 5.80
CA VAL A 102 -9.41 1.83 6.95
C VAL A 102 -8.09 1.28 6.43
N ILE A 103 -6.99 1.86 6.89
CA ILE A 103 -5.63 1.44 6.52
C ILE A 103 -5.09 0.56 7.65
N ASP A 104 -4.74 -0.69 7.33
CA ASP A 104 -3.96 -1.56 8.22
C ASP A 104 -2.51 -1.06 8.21
N ILE A 105 -1.97 -0.81 9.39
CA ILE A 105 -0.61 -0.29 9.58
C ILE A 105 0.27 -1.46 9.96
N ASP A 106 1.03 -1.92 8.97
CA ASP A 106 2.02 -2.98 9.15
C ASP A 106 2.99 -2.61 10.28
N GLN A 107 3.13 -3.53 11.23
CA GLN A 107 4.09 -3.37 12.31
C GLN A 107 5.49 -3.77 11.84
N PRO A 108 6.56 -3.16 12.37
CA PRO A 108 7.91 -3.59 12.05
C PRO A 108 8.10 -5.10 12.26
N GLY A 109 8.49 -5.82 11.21
CA GLY A 109 8.68 -7.27 11.24
C GLY A 109 7.50 -8.10 10.71
N GLU A 110 6.35 -7.50 10.42
CA GLU A 110 5.21 -8.16 9.79
C GLU A 110 5.29 -8.07 8.26
N HIS A 111 4.78 -9.11 7.58
CA HIS A 111 4.63 -9.08 6.13
C HIS A 111 3.49 -8.14 5.76
N GLY A 112 3.81 -7.07 5.03
CA GLY A 112 2.81 -6.10 4.59
C GLY A 112 1.78 -6.65 3.61
N GLY A 113 0.72 -5.88 3.41
CA GLY A 113 -0.35 -6.23 2.48
C GLY A 113 0.07 -6.11 1.01
N HIS A 114 -0.21 -7.15 0.21
CA HIS A 114 -0.07 -7.09 -1.25
C HIS A 114 -1.37 -6.60 -1.92
N PRO A 115 -1.31 -5.75 -2.96
CA PRO A 115 -2.49 -5.36 -3.74
C PRO A 115 -3.28 -6.55 -4.31
N ALA A 116 -2.60 -7.65 -4.61
CA ALA A 116 -3.22 -8.91 -5.03
C ALA A 116 -4.18 -9.52 -3.99
N ASN A 117 -4.00 -9.18 -2.70
CA ASN A 117 -4.84 -9.66 -1.61
C ASN A 117 -6.10 -8.79 -1.40
N LEU A 118 -6.22 -7.66 -2.09
CA LEU A 118 -7.46 -6.86 -2.09
C LEU A 118 -8.60 -7.69 -2.68
N ALA A 119 -9.84 -7.45 -2.23
CA ALA A 119 -11.01 -8.08 -2.84
C ALA A 119 -11.10 -7.74 -4.34
N ALA A 120 -11.55 -8.68 -5.17
CA ALA A 120 -11.63 -8.49 -6.62
C ALA A 120 -12.41 -7.23 -7.02
N SER A 121 -13.55 -6.98 -6.36
CA SER A 121 -14.37 -5.78 -6.58
C SER A 121 -13.67 -4.46 -6.22
N VAL A 122 -12.67 -4.48 -5.33
CA VAL A 122 -11.83 -3.33 -4.99
C VAL A 122 -10.78 -3.11 -6.09
N ARG A 123 -10.15 -4.19 -6.58
CA ARG A 123 -9.19 -4.12 -7.68
C ARG A 123 -9.81 -3.61 -8.97
N GLU A 124 -11.04 -4.04 -9.30
CA GLU A 124 -11.80 -3.53 -10.45
C GLU A 124 -12.06 -2.02 -10.38
N LYS A 125 -12.36 -1.51 -9.18
CA LYS A 125 -12.54 -0.07 -8.95
C LYS A 125 -11.24 0.69 -9.11
N PHE A 126 -10.13 0.19 -8.56
CA PHE A 126 -8.81 0.80 -8.78
C PHE A 126 -8.44 0.84 -10.26
N ALA A 127 -8.60 -0.27 -10.98
CA ALA A 127 -8.35 -0.32 -12.41
C ALA A 127 -9.19 0.71 -13.17
N SER A 128 -10.47 0.89 -12.81
CA SER A 128 -11.36 1.89 -13.41
C SER A 128 -10.92 3.34 -13.15
N LEU A 129 -10.38 3.63 -11.96
CA LEU A 129 -9.87 4.95 -11.61
C LEU A 129 -8.56 5.25 -12.35
N ILE A 130 -7.64 4.29 -12.37
CA ILE A 130 -6.35 4.39 -13.07
C ILE A 130 -6.57 4.59 -14.57
N ALA A 131 -7.49 3.84 -15.19
CA ALA A 131 -7.83 4.00 -16.61
C ALA A 131 -8.36 5.39 -16.96
N ARG A 132 -8.87 6.14 -15.97
CA ARG A 132 -9.35 7.52 -16.13
C ARG A 132 -8.31 8.55 -15.70
N ASN A 133 -7.09 8.12 -15.38
CA ASN A 133 -6.02 8.94 -14.83
C ASN A 133 -6.42 9.68 -13.54
N ILE A 134 -7.29 9.04 -12.74
CA ILE A 134 -7.76 9.54 -11.45
C ILE A 134 -6.92 8.87 -10.36
N GLY A 135 -5.83 9.54 -9.98
CA GLY A 135 -5.03 9.19 -8.81
C GLY A 135 -5.48 9.96 -7.56
N PRO A 136 -4.96 9.60 -6.37
CA PRO A 136 -5.10 10.44 -5.18
C PRO A 136 -4.55 11.86 -5.49
N SER A 137 -5.36 12.89 -5.22
CA SER A 137 -5.09 14.32 -5.51
C SER A 137 -4.48 15.06 -4.33
#